data_AF-A0A4V2YU26-F1
#
_entry.id   AF-A0A4V2YU26-F1
#
_cell.length_a   1.000
_cell.length_b   1.000
_cell.length_c   1.000
_cell.angle_alpha   90.00
_cell.angle_beta   90.00
_cell.angle_gamma   90.00
#
_symmetry.space_group_name_H-M   'P 1'
#
loop_
_entity.id
_entity.type
_entity.pdbx_description
1 polymer ?
#
loop_
_entity_poly.entity_id
_entity_poly.type
_entity_poly.pdbx_seq_one_letter_code
_entity_poly.pdbx_strand_id
1 'polypeptide(L)'
;MLYKETVSKEMWELLQRLMKDEKLKGLSLVGGTALSLMIDHRLRIDIDLFTIRDFDEQAMLSHLKDQHQVKIRKILENTVLLDLGQVKVDIISHWYPWQETIQTEKAVRLLSLYFRCYFMKNFIKKTI
;
A
#
# COMPACT_ATOMS: atom_id res chain seq x y z
N MET A 1 -14.39 0.56 -11.24
CA MET A 1 -14.85 1.93 -10.94
C MET A 1 -14.51 2.23 -9.49
N LEU A 2 -13.49 3.06 -9.23
CA LEU A 2 -13.08 3.39 -7.85
C LEU A 2 -13.96 4.45 -7.19
N TYR A 3 -14.50 4.16 -6.00
CA TYR A 3 -15.29 5.05 -5.14
C TYR A 3 -14.37 5.97 -4.32
N LYS A 4 -14.09 7.16 -4.85
CA LYS A 4 -13.19 8.15 -4.22
C LYS A 4 -13.74 8.73 -2.91
N GLU A 5 -15.05 8.68 -2.73
CA GLU A 5 -15.76 9.21 -1.55
C GLU A 5 -15.49 8.38 -0.28
N THR A 6 -14.92 7.19 -0.43
CA THR A 6 -14.57 6.28 0.66
C THR A 6 -13.20 6.56 1.30
N VAL A 7 -12.46 7.54 0.77
CA VAL A 7 -11.14 7.96 1.27
C VAL A 7 -11.10 9.48 1.44
N SER A 8 -10.34 9.96 2.42
CA SER A 8 -10.15 11.40 2.59
C SER A 8 -9.40 12.00 1.39
N LYS A 9 -9.61 13.28 1.12
CA LYS A 9 -8.92 13.98 0.02
C LYS A 9 -7.41 13.93 0.22
N GLU A 10 -6.94 14.10 1.45
CA GLU A 10 -5.51 14.05 1.80
C GLU A 10 -4.92 12.68 1.49
N MET A 11 -5.65 11.60 1.83
CA MET A 11 -5.23 10.23 1.53
C MET A 11 -5.19 9.97 0.03
N TRP A 12 -6.18 10.43 -0.73
CA TRP A 12 -6.20 10.26 -2.18
C TRP A 12 -5.02 10.97 -2.85
N GLU A 13 -4.72 12.20 -2.43
CA GLU A 13 -3.58 12.96 -2.95
C GLU A 13 -2.24 12.31 -2.57
N LEU A 14 -2.12 11.80 -1.34
CA LEU A 14 -0.95 11.04 -0.93
C LEU A 14 -0.79 9.77 -1.76
N LEU A 15 -1.84 8.98 -1.93
CA LEU A 15 -1.82 7.76 -2.73
C LEU A 15 -1.39 8.05 -4.17
N GLN A 16 -1.93 9.11 -4.79
CA GLN A 16 -1.54 9.51 -6.15
C GLN A 16 -0.05 9.89 -6.24
N ARG A 17 0.50 10.57 -5.23
CA ARG A 17 1.94 10.87 -5.15
C ARG A 17 2.77 9.60 -5.04
N LEU A 18 2.42 8.71 -4.12
CA LEU A 18 3.12 7.43 -3.91
C LEU A 18 3.07 6.53 -5.16
N MET A 19 1.95 6.53 -5.89
CA MET A 19 1.81 5.74 -7.12
C MET A 19 2.66 6.28 -8.29
N LYS A 20 2.89 7.60 -8.34
CA LYS A 20 3.72 8.26 -9.36
C LYS A 20 5.22 8.23 -9.06
N ASP A 21 5.59 7.87 -7.84
CA ASP A 21 6.98 7.81 -7.42
C ASP A 21 7.71 6.63 -8.09
N GLU A 22 8.79 6.93 -8.80
CA GLU A 22 9.62 5.93 -9.49
C GLU A 22 10.28 4.95 -8.51
N LYS A 23 10.62 5.38 -7.29
CA LYS A 23 11.16 4.48 -6.25
C LYS A 23 10.12 3.49 -5.74
N LEU A 24 8.83 3.82 -5.87
CA LEU A 24 7.72 2.99 -5.42
C LEU A 24 7.06 2.22 -6.56
N LYS A 25 7.59 2.28 -7.79
CA LYS A 25 6.98 1.68 -8.99
C LYS A 25 6.72 0.17 -8.89
N GLY A 26 7.55 -0.53 -8.11
CA GLY A 26 7.41 -1.95 -7.82
C GLY A 26 6.38 -2.30 -6.75
N LEU A 27 5.73 -1.30 -6.13
CA LEU A 27 4.73 -1.48 -5.08
C LEU A 27 3.32 -1.38 -5.65
N SER A 28 2.45 -2.27 -5.19
CA SER A 28 1.04 -2.31 -5.56
C SER A 28 0.16 -2.18 -4.32
N LEU A 29 -0.96 -1.48 -4.47
CA LEU A 29 -1.94 -1.32 -3.38
C LEU A 29 -2.69 -2.63 -3.17
N VAL A 30 -2.68 -3.13 -1.92
CA VAL A 30 -3.35 -4.36 -1.51
C VAL A 30 -4.32 -4.13 -0.35
N GLY A 31 -4.83 -5.23 0.19
CA GLY A 31 -5.56 -5.24 1.45
C GLY A 31 -6.98 -4.68 1.33
N GLY A 32 -7.51 -4.31 2.50
CA GLY A 32 -8.88 -3.82 2.60
C GLY A 32 -9.06 -2.39 2.09
N THR A 33 -7.98 -1.63 1.89
CA THR A 33 -8.02 -0.30 1.26
C THR A 33 -8.31 -0.42 -0.23
N ALA A 34 -7.62 -1.33 -0.90
CA ALA A 34 -7.89 -1.63 -2.31
C ALA A 34 -9.30 -2.22 -2.51
N LEU A 35 -9.79 -2.99 -1.52
CA LEU A 35 -11.16 -3.50 -1.52
C LEU A 35 -12.19 -2.38 -1.32
N SER A 36 -12.01 -1.52 -0.31
CA SER A 36 -12.96 -0.43 -0.01
C SER A 36 -13.13 0.54 -1.19
N LEU A 37 -12.03 0.87 -1.87
CA LEU A 37 -12.08 1.69 -3.09
C LEU A 37 -12.93 1.07 -4.20
N MET A 38 -13.16 -0.24 -4.21
CA MET A 38 -13.92 -0.92 -5.27
C MET A 38 -15.34 -1.34 -4.88
N ILE A 39 -15.64 -1.54 -3.60
CA ILE A 39 -16.94 -2.10 -3.16
C ILE A 39 -17.71 -1.19 -2.19
N ASP A 40 -17.25 0.02 -1.90
CA ASP A 40 -18.01 1.04 -1.15
C ASP A 40 -18.55 0.60 0.22
N HIS A 41 -17.67 0.13 1.11
CA HIS A 41 -18.12 -0.42 2.40
C HIS A 41 -17.47 0.14 3.67
N ARG A 42 -16.45 1.00 3.60
CA ARG A 42 -15.96 1.72 4.80
C ARG A 42 -14.96 2.83 4.49
N LEU A 43 -15.01 3.90 5.26
CA LEU A 43 -13.89 4.84 5.35
C LEU A 43 -12.66 4.10 5.91
N ARG A 44 -11.60 3.95 5.10
CA ARG A 44 -10.28 3.47 5.55
C ARG A 44 -9.25 4.58 5.37
N ILE A 45 -8.33 4.69 6.32
CA ILE A 45 -7.28 5.73 6.38
C ILE A 45 -5.88 5.09 6.32
N ASP A 46 -5.78 3.84 5.88
CA ASP A 46 -4.54 3.06 5.82
C ASP A 46 -4.18 2.77 4.34
N ILE A 47 -2.91 2.87 3.96
CA ILE A 47 -2.38 2.53 2.63
C ILE A 47 -1.43 1.33 2.79
N ASP A 48 -1.83 0.18 2.25
CA ASP A 48 -1.02 -1.04 2.26
C ASP A 48 -0.33 -1.24 0.90
N LEU A 49 0.99 -1.08 0.85
CA LEU A 49 1.81 -1.17 -0.37
C LEU A 49 2.72 -2.40 -0.35
N PHE A 50 2.51 -3.31 -1.29
CA PHE A 50 3.19 -4.60 -1.30
C PHE A 50 4.05 -4.78 -2.55
N THR A 51 5.19 -5.42 -2.38
CA THR A 51 6.08 -5.82 -3.48
C THR A 51 6.55 -7.26 -3.31
N ILE A 52 7.06 -7.86 -4.38
CA ILE A 52 7.65 -9.21 -4.40
C ILE A 52 9.18 -9.18 -4.39
N ARG A 53 9.76 -8.00 -4.35
CA ARG A 53 11.20 -7.78 -4.40
C ARG A 53 11.65 -7.21 -3.08
N ASP A 54 12.83 -7.63 -2.64
CA ASP A 54 13.48 -7.00 -1.51
C ASP A 54 13.74 -5.53 -1.81
N PHE A 55 13.71 -4.72 -0.76
CA PHE A 55 14.01 -3.30 -0.84
C PHE A 55 14.84 -2.88 0.36
N ASP A 56 15.69 -1.87 0.17
CA ASP A 56 16.46 -1.26 1.24
C ASP A 56 15.54 -0.34 2.06
N GLU A 57 15.27 -0.71 3.30
CA GLU A 57 14.34 -0.02 4.19
C GLU A 57 14.86 1.36 4.58
N GLN A 58 16.17 1.51 4.75
CA GLN A 58 16.83 2.76 5.12
C GLN A 58 16.83 3.73 3.94
N ALA A 59 17.09 3.24 2.72
CA ALA A 59 17.02 4.05 1.50
C ALA A 59 15.57 4.49 1.24
N MET A 60 14.60 3.60 1.42
CA MET A 60 13.18 3.93 1.28
C MET A 60 12.73 4.95 2.33
N LEU A 61 13.13 4.76 3.58
CA LEU A 61 12.83 5.69 4.66
C LEU A 61 13.43 7.08 4.40
N SER A 62 14.69 7.13 3.95
CA SER A 62 15.37 8.40 3.65
C SER A 62 14.64 9.15 2.54
N HIS A 63 14.29 8.44 1.47
CA HIS A 63 13.50 9.00 0.37
C HIS A 63 12.13 9.54 0.82
N LEU A 64 11.42 8.82 1.68
CA LEU A 64 10.13 9.26 2.20
C LEU A 64 10.25 10.45 3.16
N LYS A 65 11.32 10.53 3.96
CA LYS A 65 11.60 11.66 4.85
C LYS A 65 11.89 12.95 4.11
N ASP A 66 12.49 12.88 2.94
CA ASP A 66 12.79 14.06 2.12
C ASP A 66 11.52 14.70 1.53
N GLN A 67 10.47 13.90 1.32
CA GLN A 67 9.23 14.35 0.67
C GLN A 67 8.06 14.58 1.63
N HIS A 68 8.11 13.98 2.82
CA HIS A 68 6.97 13.93 3.75
C HIS A 68 7.41 14.02 5.21
N GLN A 69 6.51 14.50 6.08
CA GLN A 69 6.69 14.36 7.51
C GLN A 69 6.40 12.90 7.92
N VAL A 70 7.46 12.16 8.22
CA VAL A 70 7.41 10.73 8.55
C VAL A 70 7.47 10.51 10.05
N LYS A 71 6.53 9.73 10.58
CA LYS A 71 6.65 9.11 11.91
C LYS A 71 6.80 7.61 11.74
N ILE A 72 7.93 7.07 12.17
CA ILE A 72 8.21 5.64 12.06
C ILE A 72 7.44 4.91 13.15
N ARG A 73 6.64 3.90 12.77
CA ARG A 73 6.02 2.97 13.73
C ARG A 73 6.88 1.74 13.95
N LYS A 74 7.38 1.15 12.88
CA LYS A 74 8.20 -0.07 12.92
C LYS A 74 9.03 -0.21 11.65
N ILE A 75 10.26 -0.69 11.79
CA ILE A 75 11.09 -1.12 10.67
C ILE A 75 11.60 -2.51 11.03
N LEU A 76 11.41 -3.46 10.12
CA LEU A 76 11.97 -4.80 10.16
C LEU A 76 12.55 -5.10 8.77
N GLU A 77 13.24 -6.22 8.65
CA GLU A 77 13.62 -6.75 7.34
C GLU A 77 12.38 -6.82 6.43
N ASN A 78 12.51 -6.23 5.25
CA ASN A 78 11.54 -6.14 4.18
C ASN A 78 10.21 -5.49 4.59
N THR A 79 10.19 -4.69 5.66
CA THR A 79 8.96 -4.11 6.22
C THR A 79 9.21 -2.72 6.79
N VAL A 80 8.47 -1.73 6.28
CA VAL A 80 8.50 -0.35 6.76
C VAL A 80 7.07 0.10 7.06
N LEU A 81 6.76 0.30 8.35
CA LEU A 81 5.48 0.78 8.83
C LEU A 81 5.64 2.22 9.36
N LEU A 82 4.94 3.17 8.77
CA LEU A 82 5.10 4.59 9.08
C LEU A 82 3.81 5.39 8.90
N ASP A 83 3.68 6.50 9.62
CA ASP A 83 2.64 7.50 9.39
C ASP A 83 3.23 8.60 8.48
N LEU A 84 2.53 8.90 7.38
CA LEU A 84 2.77 10.09 6.56
C LEU A 84 1.68 11.11 6.90
N GLY A 85 2.00 12.06 7.78
CA GLY A 85 1.01 12.94 8.40
C GLY A 85 0.01 12.13 9.24
N GLN A 86 -1.26 12.09 8.81
CA GLN A 86 -2.34 11.35 9.48
C GLN A 86 -2.67 10.00 8.82
N VAL A 87 -2.01 9.67 7.71
CA VAL A 87 -2.27 8.45 6.93
C VAL A 87 -1.26 7.38 7.32
N LYS A 88 -1.75 6.20 7.67
CA LYS A 88 -0.88 5.05 7.92
C LYS A 88 -0.45 4.46 6.59
N VAL A 89 0.86 4.26 6.41
CA VAL A 89 1.41 3.57 5.24
C VAL A 89 2.22 2.38 5.72
N ASP A 90 1.84 1.20 5.23
CA ASP A 90 2.53 -0.05 5.47
C ASP A 90 3.16 -0.53 4.17
N ILE A 91 4.50 -0.65 4.15
CA ILE A 91 5.25 -1.13 2.99
C ILE A 91 5.88 -2.47 3.34
N ILE A 92 5.48 -3.53 2.61
CA ILE A 92 5.86 -4.90 2.94
C ILE A 92 6.31 -5.63 1.66
N SER A 93 7.48 -6.23 1.69
CA SER A 93 7.88 -7.22 0.69
C SER A 93 7.39 -8.60 1.13
N HIS A 94 6.82 -9.34 0.19
CA HIS A 94 6.37 -10.70 0.41
C HIS A 94 6.87 -11.57 -0.75
N TRP A 95 7.53 -12.68 -0.45
CA TRP A 95 8.14 -13.56 -1.44
C TRP A 95 7.17 -14.55 -2.09
N TYR A 96 5.92 -14.13 -2.31
CA TYR A 96 4.96 -14.95 -3.04
C TYR A 96 4.83 -14.42 -4.47
N PRO A 97 5.03 -15.27 -5.50
CA PRO A 97 4.81 -14.85 -6.88
C PRO A 97 3.40 -14.28 -7.01
N TRP A 98 3.27 -13.14 -7.69
CA TRP A 98 1.96 -12.64 -8.07
C TRP A 98 1.26 -13.71 -8.89
N GLN A 99 0.17 -14.27 -8.36
CA GLN A 99 -0.59 -15.29 -9.08
C GLN A 99 -1.42 -14.69 -10.22
N GLU A 100 -1.56 -13.36 -10.28
CA GLU A 100 -2.40 -12.65 -11.23
C GLU A 100 -1.82 -11.30 -11.69
N THR A 101 -2.39 -10.73 -12.75
CA THR A 101 -1.98 -9.46 -13.35
C THR A 101 -2.32 -8.25 -12.47
N ILE A 102 -1.36 -7.33 -12.34
CA ILE A 102 -1.58 -6.02 -11.71
C ILE A 102 -2.46 -5.18 -12.64
N GLN A 103 -3.58 -4.70 -12.13
CA GLN A 103 -4.50 -3.82 -12.86
C GLN A 103 -4.20 -2.37 -12.48
N THR A 104 -4.19 -1.46 -13.45
CA THR A 104 -4.07 -0.02 -13.18
C THR A 104 -5.40 0.66 -13.44
N GLU A 105 -6.03 1.21 -12.40
CA GLU A 105 -7.27 1.99 -12.51
C GLU A 105 -7.06 3.38 -11.88
N LYS A 106 -7.40 4.46 -12.61
CA LYS A 106 -7.20 5.87 -12.18
C LYS A 106 -5.79 6.17 -11.63
N ALA A 107 -4.76 5.66 -12.32
CA ALA A 107 -3.35 5.78 -11.93
C ALA A 107 -2.98 5.13 -10.59
N VAL A 108 -3.79 4.20 -10.08
CA VAL A 108 -3.48 3.37 -8.91
C VAL A 108 -3.22 1.94 -9.38
N ARG A 109 -2.08 1.38 -8.98
CA ARG A 109 -1.72 -0.02 -9.22
C ARG A 109 -2.42 -0.90 -8.18
N LEU A 110 -3.29 -1.78 -8.64
CA LEU A 110 -4.15 -2.64 -7.82
C LEU A 110 -3.88 -4.11 -8.16
N LEU A 111 -3.79 -4.96 -7.14
CA LEU A 111 -3.86 -6.41 -7.34
C LEU A 111 -5.28 -6.88 -7.62
N SER A 112 -5.50 -8.09 -8.15
CA SER A 112 -6.85 -8.57 -8.45
C SER A 112 -7.70 -8.79 -7.18
N LEU A 113 -9.02 -8.82 -7.32
CA LEU A 113 -9.94 -9.04 -6.19
C LEU A 113 -9.74 -10.43 -5.55
N TYR A 114 -9.49 -11.45 -6.36
CA TYR A 114 -9.31 -12.83 -5.91
C TYR A 114 -8.07 -12.99 -5.03
N PHE A 115 -6.92 -12.46 -5.48
CA PHE A 115 -5.70 -12.48 -4.69
C PHE A 115 -5.84 -11.65 -3.40
N ARG A 116 -6.55 -10.51 -3.44
CA ARG A 116 -6.83 -9.70 -2.23
C ARG A 116 -7.60 -10.48 -1.16
N CYS A 117 -8.65 -11.21 -1.55
CA CYS A 117 -9.42 -12.06 -0.63
C CYS A 117 -8.61 -13.25 -0.10
N TYR A 118 -7.80 -13.88 -0.94
CA TYR A 118 -6.91 -14.96 -0.54
C TYR A 118 -5.84 -14.49 0.45
N PHE A 119 -5.23 -13.32 0.18
CA PHE A 119 -4.21 -12.71 1.01
C PHE A 119 -4.75 -12.32 2.40
N MET A 120 -5.91 -11.68 2.46
CA MET A 120 -6.55 -11.33 3.74
C MET A 120 -6.88 -12.56 4.60
N LYS A 121 -7.27 -13.68 3.98
CA LYS A 121 -7.60 -14.92 4.71
C LYS A 121 -6.36 -15.67 5.22
N ASN A 122 -5.26 -15.63 4.47
CA ASN A 122 -4.11 -16.51 4.74
C ASN A 122 -2.89 -15.80 5.34
N PHE A 123 -2.71 -14.50 5.12
CA PHE A 123 -1.47 -13.80 5.46
C PHE A 123 -1.55 -12.97 6.75
N ILE A 124 -2.67 -12.28 6.99
CA ILE A 124 -2.86 -11.44 8.18
C ILE A 124 -2.85 -12.27 9.47
N LYS A 125 -3.29 -13.54 9.41
CA LYS A 125 -3.30 -14.44 10.58
C LYS A 125 -1.93 -15.03 10.96
N LYS A 126 -0.91 -14.89 10.12
CA LYS A 126 0.41 -15.50 10.35
C LYS A 126 1.54 -14.50 10.63
N THR A 127 1.29 -13.21 10.47
CA THR A 127 2.34 -12.17 10.49
C THR A 127 2.14 -11.14 11.61
N ILE A 128 1.18 -11.38 12.51
CA ILE A 128 0.95 -10.59 13.74
C ILE A 128 0.94 -11.54 14.92
#